data_AF-A0A8J2SHW6-F1
#
_entry.id   AF-A0A8J2SHW6-F1
#
_cell.length_a   1.000
_cell.length_b   1.000
_cell.length_c   1.000
_cell.angle_alpha   90.00
_cell.angle_beta   90.00
_cell.angle_gamma   90.00
#
_symmetry.space_group_name_H-M   'P 1'
#
loop_
_entity.id
_entity.type
_entity.pdbx_description
1 polymer ?
#
loop_
_entity_poly.entity_id
_entity_poly.type
_entity_poly.pdbx_seq_one_letter_code
_entity_poly.pdbx_strand_id
1 'polypeptide(L)'
;HIFFQSSTPRKRRGARIASSTARTSHDCIARLQSSTAARNSTHYHCIAHTAAKKPRTPQQRAKMAHMESIYKREQAAELCKRGDLLASRGHLHEAMECVGEGLALHPASKDLKELRDRLTPLLDRLEEELEKAARRAAKRRQLKEKKKTDMKLQDAALVLGVAADCRDEAQLKKAYKKMSLKHHPDRNRGDPSATQRFQRVHDAYESFMVALPEDGGEEVDPSDKSRYDPVAAIAAFKAHLEAKEINSWENFNDVYRRLQRDPEVVGVRTQGERKQAFAEYTTKRLAYEKKQEKEAERVEQARKRGVFLELLASSDFQGRAFVSSSSEWRTCGPRLQEHCRAHKDERWLLLDAEDRQRAFNDFVEQLKDAETAHKEEKRKKRCDAFRTLLDEEVSEASAEAYADLKWSAVDGIIRPKNDSRYKDLSSDSRRRTFLDWRDEKIAALGGDPPPREKSRSRSRERSRRDRRDRSRRSRSRDRSRRDDRSR
;
A
#
# COMPACT_ATOMS: atom_id res chain seq x y z
N HIS A 1 -60.11 -41.57 -4.27
CA HIS A 1 -59.71 -42.26 -5.52
C HIS A 1 -58.38 -41.65 -5.97
N ILE A 2 -57.22 -42.29 -5.97
CA ILE A 2 -56.80 -43.69 -5.85
C ILE A 2 -55.49 -43.70 -5.04
N PHE A 3 -55.37 -44.72 -4.18
CA PHE A 3 -54.18 -45.13 -3.44
C PHE A 3 -53.01 -45.50 -4.36
N PHE A 4 -51.77 -45.24 -3.94
CA PHE A 4 -50.80 -46.33 -3.75
C PHE A 4 -49.73 -45.94 -2.72
N GLN A 5 -49.73 -46.69 -1.61
CA GLN A 5 -48.67 -46.76 -0.62
C GLN A 5 -47.63 -47.83 -1.02
N SER A 6 -46.45 -47.69 -0.42
CA SER A 6 -45.36 -48.66 -0.16
C SER A 6 -44.07 -48.17 -0.81
N SER A 7 -42.93 -48.05 -0.12
CA SER A 7 -42.56 -48.46 1.23
C SER A 7 -41.35 -47.62 1.68
N THR A 8 -41.39 -47.19 2.94
CA THR A 8 -40.32 -46.54 3.72
C THR A 8 -39.15 -47.54 3.99
N PRO A 9 -38.04 -47.25 4.72
CA PRO A 9 -37.78 -46.09 5.60
C PRO A 9 -36.32 -45.57 5.70
N ARG A 10 -36.18 -44.30 6.12
CA ARG A 10 -35.38 -43.85 7.30
C ARG A 10 -35.47 -42.32 7.35
N LYS A 11 -36.35 -41.74 8.19
CA LYS A 11 -36.11 -41.35 9.61
C LYS A 11 -34.66 -40.82 9.78
N ARG A 12 -34.41 -39.59 10.26
CA ARG A 12 -35.20 -38.65 11.06
C ARG A 12 -34.46 -37.30 11.09
N ARG A 13 -35.25 -36.21 11.19
CA ARG A 13 -35.13 -35.05 12.10
C ARG A 13 -33.73 -34.48 12.36
N GLY A 14 -33.48 -33.18 12.31
CA GLY A 14 -34.35 -32.03 12.37
C GLY A 14 -33.47 -30.82 12.68
N ALA A 15 -33.84 -29.66 12.17
CA ALA A 15 -33.23 -28.41 12.54
C ALA A 15 -33.54 -28.10 14.02
N ARG A 16 -32.51 -27.83 14.83
CA ARG A 16 -32.31 -26.57 15.57
C ARG A 16 -31.16 -26.70 16.60
N ILE A 17 -30.20 -25.79 16.45
CA ILE A 17 -29.54 -24.96 17.49
C ILE A 17 -28.85 -25.70 18.66
N ALA A 18 -27.51 -25.68 18.66
CA ALA A 18 -26.62 -25.56 19.83
C ALA A 18 -25.18 -25.38 19.31
N SER A 19 -24.64 -24.17 19.31
CA SER A 19 -23.74 -23.65 20.36
C SER A 19 -22.26 -24.06 20.16
N SER A 20 -21.47 -23.06 19.75
CA SER A 20 -20.13 -22.75 20.26
C SER A 20 -19.49 -23.79 21.19
N THR A 21 -18.61 -24.66 20.68
CA THR A 21 -17.53 -25.29 21.49
C THR A 21 -16.44 -26.02 20.69
N ALA A 22 -16.31 -25.84 19.36
CA ALA A 22 -15.32 -26.56 18.55
C ALA A 22 -14.14 -25.72 18.03
N ARG A 23 -13.98 -24.46 18.46
CA ARG A 23 -12.83 -23.61 18.08
C ARG A 23 -11.69 -23.58 19.10
N THR A 24 -11.85 -24.17 20.27
CA THR A 24 -10.84 -24.09 21.35
C THR A 24 -9.89 -25.28 21.40
N SER A 25 -10.23 -26.44 20.81
CA SER A 25 -9.36 -27.62 20.79
C SER A 25 -8.28 -27.57 19.70
N HIS A 26 -8.60 -27.03 18.52
CA HIS A 26 -7.64 -26.91 17.41
C HIS A 26 -6.57 -25.84 17.67
N ASP A 27 -6.95 -24.73 18.33
CA ASP A 27 -6.00 -23.69 18.77
C ASP A 27 -5.10 -24.15 19.93
N CYS A 28 -5.59 -25.06 20.79
CA CYS A 28 -4.78 -25.62 21.87
C CYS A 28 -3.69 -26.59 21.35
N ILE A 29 -4.00 -27.41 20.35
CA ILE A 29 -3.02 -28.33 19.74
C ILE A 29 -2.00 -27.56 18.90
N ALA A 30 -2.43 -26.51 18.17
CA ALA A 30 -1.52 -25.61 17.45
C ALA A 30 -0.62 -24.80 18.40
N ARG A 31 -1.11 -24.39 19.57
CA ARG A 31 -0.31 -23.70 20.61
C ARG A 31 0.67 -24.62 21.34
N LEU A 32 0.31 -25.89 21.54
CA LEU A 32 1.22 -26.88 22.14
C LEU A 32 2.34 -27.30 21.17
N GLN A 33 2.05 -27.49 19.88
CA GLN A 33 3.06 -27.83 18.87
C GLN A 33 3.99 -26.65 18.52
N SER A 34 3.45 -25.42 18.46
CA SER A 34 4.27 -24.20 18.31
C SER A 34 5.13 -23.89 19.53
N SER A 35 4.71 -24.30 20.74
CA SER A 35 5.51 -24.18 21.97
C SER A 35 6.78 -25.05 21.92
N THR A 36 6.70 -26.30 21.45
CA THR A 36 7.88 -27.18 21.33
C THR A 36 8.84 -26.72 20.24
N ALA A 37 8.34 -26.28 19.09
CA ALA A 37 9.16 -25.74 18.01
C ALA A 37 9.80 -24.38 18.38
N ALA A 38 9.06 -23.50 19.07
CA ALA A 38 9.59 -22.24 19.57
C ALA A 38 10.60 -22.42 20.71
N ARG A 39 10.42 -23.42 21.58
CA ARG A 39 11.40 -23.77 22.64
C ARG A 39 12.69 -24.33 22.05
N ASN A 40 12.61 -25.16 21.02
CA ASN A 40 13.79 -25.65 20.32
C ASN A 40 14.48 -24.49 19.57
N SER A 41 13.73 -23.67 18.81
CA SER A 41 14.24 -22.49 18.10
C SER A 41 14.97 -21.49 19.01
N THR A 42 14.40 -21.17 20.18
CA THR A 42 15.03 -20.25 21.15
C THR A 42 16.26 -20.87 21.84
N HIS A 43 16.25 -22.17 22.12
CA HIS A 43 17.43 -22.85 22.68
C HIS A 43 18.60 -22.89 21.69
N TYR A 44 18.33 -23.10 20.39
CA TYR A 44 19.36 -23.11 19.35
C TYR A 44 19.89 -21.72 18.99
N HIS A 45 19.04 -20.68 18.99
CA HIS A 45 19.49 -19.30 18.77
C HIS A 45 20.38 -18.78 19.91
N CYS A 46 20.11 -19.18 21.16
CA CYS A 46 20.92 -18.82 22.32
C CYS A 46 22.30 -19.50 22.30
N ILE A 47 22.44 -20.74 21.81
CA ILE A 47 23.73 -21.43 21.69
C ILE A 47 24.60 -20.80 20.58
N ALA A 48 23.98 -20.33 19.49
CA ALA A 48 24.70 -19.67 18.41
C ALA A 48 25.32 -18.32 18.83
N HIS A 49 24.62 -17.52 19.65
CA HIS A 49 25.07 -16.17 20.04
C HIS A 49 26.00 -16.10 21.27
N THR A 50 26.00 -17.13 22.14
CA THR A 50 26.77 -17.08 23.41
C THR A 50 28.21 -17.59 23.33
N ALA A 51 28.65 -18.17 22.20
CA ALA A 51 29.96 -18.82 22.07
C ALA A 51 30.98 -18.04 21.22
N ALA A 52 31.02 -16.71 21.32
CA ALA A 52 31.87 -15.83 20.51
C ALA A 52 33.23 -15.48 21.17
N LYS A 53 33.94 -16.45 21.77
CA LYS A 53 35.28 -16.20 22.38
C LYS A 53 36.42 -17.13 21.96
N LYS A 54 36.22 -18.13 21.09
CA LYS A 54 37.33 -18.93 20.49
C LYS A 54 37.01 -19.38 19.05
N PRO A 55 38.02 -19.44 18.14
CA PRO A 55 37.82 -19.96 16.80
C PRO A 55 37.43 -21.45 16.85
N ARG A 56 36.28 -21.77 16.23
CA ARG A 56 35.72 -23.13 16.23
C ARG A 56 36.58 -24.06 15.38
N THR A 57 36.83 -25.26 15.90
CA THR A 57 37.56 -26.33 15.19
C THR A 57 36.79 -26.79 13.94
N PRO A 58 37.46 -27.36 12.92
CA PRO A 58 36.79 -27.87 11.71
C PRO A 58 35.67 -28.87 12.02
N GLN A 59 35.86 -29.77 12.99
CA GLN A 59 34.81 -30.69 13.46
C GLN A 59 33.61 -29.96 14.08
N GLN A 60 33.83 -28.89 14.85
CA GLN A 60 32.74 -28.09 15.42
C GLN A 60 31.99 -27.29 14.34
N ARG A 61 32.68 -26.81 13.30
CA ARG A 61 32.05 -26.16 12.15
C ARG A 61 31.20 -27.14 11.33
N ALA A 62 31.70 -28.35 11.10
CA ALA A 62 30.96 -29.40 10.41
C ALA A 62 29.70 -29.83 11.19
N LYS A 63 29.80 -29.98 12.53
CA LYS A 63 28.65 -30.28 13.38
C LYS A 63 27.60 -29.16 13.38
N MET A 64 28.04 -27.90 13.40
CA MET A 64 27.17 -26.73 13.27
C MET A 64 26.45 -26.70 11.92
N ALA A 65 27.17 -26.90 10.81
CA ALA A 65 26.60 -26.92 9.47
C ALA A 65 25.58 -28.07 9.29
N HIS A 66 25.86 -29.23 9.88
CA HIS A 66 24.93 -30.36 9.89
C HIS A 66 23.65 -30.03 10.67
N MET A 67 23.76 -29.40 11.84
CA MET A 67 22.61 -28.96 12.64
C MET A 67 21.78 -27.88 11.92
N GLU A 68 22.43 -26.94 11.25
CA GLU A 68 21.77 -25.88 10.47
C GLU A 68 21.04 -26.46 9.23
N SER A 69 21.62 -27.48 8.59
CA SER A 69 20.95 -28.24 7.51
C SER A 69 19.70 -28.99 8.01
N ILE A 70 19.75 -29.60 9.20
CA ILE A 70 18.58 -30.25 9.82
C ILE A 70 17.48 -29.21 10.12
N TYR A 71 17.85 -28.06 10.67
CA TYR A 71 16.89 -26.98 10.95
C TYR A 71 16.20 -26.47 9.67
N LYS A 72 16.98 -26.24 8.60
CA LYS A 72 16.44 -25.82 7.30
C LYS A 72 15.51 -26.87 6.69
N ARG A 73 15.80 -28.16 6.88
CA ARG A 73 14.90 -29.27 6.48
C ARG A 73 13.56 -29.21 7.23
N GLU A 74 13.59 -29.05 8.55
CA GLU A 74 12.37 -28.97 9.36
C GLU A 74 11.52 -27.74 9.00
N GLN A 75 12.18 -26.60 8.78
CA GLN A 75 11.53 -25.37 8.34
C GLN A 75 10.86 -25.55 6.97
N ALA A 76 11.56 -26.15 6.00
CA ALA A 76 11.00 -26.45 4.68
C ALA A 76 9.79 -27.40 4.77
N ALA A 77 9.88 -28.46 5.57
CA ALA A 77 8.79 -29.43 5.73
C ALA A 77 7.53 -28.80 6.37
N GLU A 78 7.70 -27.87 7.31
CA GLU A 78 6.59 -27.14 7.93
C GLU A 78 5.93 -26.14 6.95
N LEU A 79 6.74 -25.45 6.15
CA LEU A 79 6.26 -24.58 5.08
C LEU A 79 5.51 -25.36 3.99
N CYS A 80 5.97 -26.57 3.64
CA CYS A 80 5.25 -27.47 2.72
C CYS A 80 3.86 -27.81 3.23
N LYS A 81 3.74 -28.23 4.50
CA LYS A 81 2.45 -28.55 5.13
C LYS A 81 1.50 -27.35 5.11
N ARG A 82 2.02 -26.13 5.34
CA ARG A 82 1.23 -24.89 5.28
C ARG A 82 0.87 -24.51 3.84
N GLY A 83 1.76 -24.74 2.89
CA GLY A 83 1.54 -24.55 1.46
C GLY A 83 0.42 -25.44 0.93
N ASP A 84 0.41 -26.72 1.32
CA ASP A 84 -0.63 -27.69 0.96
C ASP A 84 -2.01 -27.33 1.56
N LEU A 85 -2.04 -26.77 2.77
CA LEU A 85 -3.28 -26.34 3.45
C LEU A 85 -3.86 -25.02 2.92
N LEU A 86 -3.03 -24.14 2.36
CA LEU A 86 -3.43 -22.77 1.96
C LEU A 86 -3.29 -22.47 0.47
N ALA A 87 -2.80 -23.42 -0.34
CA ALA A 87 -2.53 -23.25 -1.78
C ALA A 87 -1.78 -21.95 -2.11
N SER A 88 -0.79 -21.61 -1.29
CA SER A 88 -0.13 -20.29 -1.35
C SER A 88 1.22 -20.39 -2.04
N ARG A 89 1.33 -19.75 -3.20
CA ARG A 89 2.56 -19.68 -4.01
C ARG A 89 3.80 -19.27 -3.19
N GLY A 90 3.61 -18.31 -2.27
CA GLY A 90 4.67 -17.79 -1.42
C GLY A 90 5.33 -18.87 -0.55
N HIS A 91 4.53 -19.70 0.13
CA HIS A 91 5.07 -20.71 1.05
C HIS A 91 5.75 -21.87 0.32
N LEU A 92 5.33 -22.22 -0.89
CA LEU A 92 6.01 -23.24 -1.70
C LEU A 92 7.36 -22.74 -2.25
N HIS A 93 7.46 -21.48 -2.69
CA HIS A 93 8.76 -20.92 -3.07
C HIS A 93 9.71 -20.79 -1.88
N GLU A 94 9.22 -20.29 -0.73
CA GLU A 94 10.01 -20.20 0.50
C GLU A 94 10.51 -21.59 0.96
N ALA A 95 9.68 -22.63 0.81
CA ALA A 95 10.08 -24.00 1.09
C ALA A 95 11.17 -24.49 0.14
N MET A 96 11.05 -24.23 -1.17
CA MET A 96 12.10 -24.57 -2.15
C MET A 96 13.40 -23.81 -1.93
N GLU A 97 13.33 -22.55 -1.51
CA GLU A 97 14.50 -21.74 -1.16
C GLU A 97 15.22 -22.33 0.06
N CYS A 98 14.49 -22.68 1.13
CA CYS A 98 15.04 -23.36 2.30
C CYS A 98 15.68 -24.71 1.94
N VAL A 99 15.10 -25.45 0.99
CA VAL A 99 15.70 -26.71 0.48
C VAL A 99 16.98 -26.44 -0.29
N GLY A 100 17.02 -25.40 -1.13
CA GLY A 100 18.20 -24.96 -1.85
C GLY A 100 19.35 -24.57 -0.91
N GLU A 101 19.06 -23.74 0.09
CA GLU A 101 20.01 -23.36 1.15
C GLU A 101 20.53 -24.58 1.91
N GLY A 102 19.63 -25.51 2.29
CA GLY A 102 20.01 -26.73 2.99
C GLY A 102 20.90 -27.66 2.15
N LEU A 103 20.64 -27.79 0.85
CA LEU A 103 21.46 -28.57 -0.07
C LEU A 103 22.82 -27.92 -0.36
N ALA A 104 22.91 -26.59 -0.36
CA ALA A 104 24.18 -25.88 -0.49
C ALA A 104 25.11 -26.14 0.71
N LEU A 105 24.53 -26.26 1.91
CA LEU A 105 25.28 -26.60 3.13
C LEU A 105 25.63 -28.09 3.22
N HIS A 106 24.75 -28.98 2.73
CA HIS A 106 24.98 -30.42 2.75
C HIS A 106 24.50 -31.14 1.47
N PRO A 107 25.33 -31.14 0.40
CA PRO A 107 24.93 -31.63 -0.93
C PRO A 107 24.58 -33.12 -1.01
N ALA A 108 25.06 -33.93 -0.06
CA ALA A 108 24.83 -35.37 0.01
C ALA A 108 23.53 -35.75 0.74
N SER A 109 22.73 -34.78 1.22
CA SER A 109 21.49 -35.06 1.96
C SER A 109 20.45 -35.70 1.04
N LYS A 110 20.13 -36.98 1.28
CA LYS A 110 19.11 -37.74 0.53
C LYS A 110 17.72 -37.17 0.75
N ASP A 111 17.42 -36.80 1.99
CA ASP A 111 16.11 -36.31 2.39
C ASP A 111 15.75 -34.95 1.79
N LEU A 112 16.72 -34.03 1.68
CA LEU A 112 16.48 -32.72 1.05
C LEU A 112 16.30 -32.85 -0.47
N LYS A 113 17.00 -33.81 -1.11
CA LYS A 113 16.77 -34.14 -2.51
C LYS A 113 15.37 -34.70 -2.72
N GLU A 114 14.93 -35.63 -1.87
CA GLU A 114 13.58 -36.19 -1.93
C GLU A 114 12.50 -35.12 -1.70
N LEU A 115 12.72 -34.17 -0.78
CA LEU A 115 11.81 -33.06 -0.54
C LEU A 115 11.72 -32.13 -1.76
N ARG A 116 12.87 -31.79 -2.37
CA ARG A 116 12.94 -30.99 -3.60
C ARG A 116 12.16 -31.67 -4.72
N ASP A 117 12.43 -32.94 -4.96
CA ASP A 117 11.85 -33.70 -6.07
C ASP A 117 10.31 -33.85 -5.90
N ARG A 118 9.81 -33.81 -4.66
CA ARG A 118 8.36 -33.73 -4.36
C ARG A 118 7.75 -32.34 -4.56
N LEU A 119 8.51 -31.27 -4.26
CA LEU A 119 8.02 -29.89 -4.33
C LEU A 119 8.00 -29.34 -5.75
N THR A 120 8.98 -29.66 -6.58
CA THR A 120 9.08 -29.20 -7.97
C THR A 120 7.77 -29.40 -8.76
N PRO A 121 7.19 -30.61 -8.86
CA PRO A 121 5.97 -30.81 -9.64
C PRO A 121 4.72 -30.17 -9.00
N LEU A 122 4.75 -29.81 -7.72
CA LEU A 122 3.66 -29.07 -7.07
C LEU A 122 3.71 -27.58 -7.42
N LEU A 123 4.90 -27.00 -7.44
CA LEU A 123 5.13 -25.63 -7.88
C LEU A 123 4.78 -25.43 -9.35
N ASP A 124 5.25 -26.31 -10.23
CA ASP A 124 4.97 -26.22 -11.67
C ASP A 124 3.46 -26.23 -11.95
N ARG A 125 2.72 -27.14 -11.30
CA ARG A 125 1.25 -27.20 -11.42
C ARG A 125 0.55 -25.95 -10.89
N LEU A 126 1.02 -25.40 -9.78
CA LEU A 126 0.42 -24.20 -9.19
C LEU A 126 0.71 -22.96 -10.04
N GLU A 127 1.91 -22.83 -10.59
CA GLU A 127 2.27 -21.78 -11.52
C GLU A 127 1.44 -21.86 -12.81
N GLU A 128 1.25 -23.05 -13.36
CA GLU A 128 0.41 -23.27 -14.55
C GLU A 128 -1.06 -22.88 -14.30
N GLU A 129 -1.63 -23.26 -13.16
CA GLU A 129 -3.01 -22.89 -12.80
C GLU A 129 -3.16 -21.38 -12.54
N LEU A 130 -2.17 -20.74 -11.94
CA LEU A 130 -2.14 -19.28 -11.78
C LEU A 130 -2.04 -18.58 -13.13
N GLU A 131 -1.24 -19.09 -14.06
CA GLU A 131 -1.14 -18.54 -15.41
C GLU A 131 -2.45 -18.70 -16.18
N LYS A 132 -3.08 -19.88 -16.13
CA LYS A 132 -4.43 -20.10 -16.69
C LYS A 132 -5.47 -19.18 -16.07
N ALA A 133 -5.45 -18.98 -14.76
CA ALA A 133 -6.34 -18.06 -14.06
C ALA A 133 -6.11 -16.60 -14.50
N ALA A 134 -4.86 -16.18 -14.66
CA ALA A 134 -4.49 -14.87 -15.16
C ALA A 134 -4.97 -14.66 -16.61
N ARG A 135 -4.76 -15.65 -17.50
CA ARG A 135 -5.27 -15.64 -18.89
C ARG A 135 -6.80 -15.52 -18.92
N ARG A 136 -7.52 -16.29 -18.09
CA ARG A 136 -8.99 -16.20 -17.94
C ARG A 136 -9.43 -14.81 -17.45
N ALA A 137 -8.72 -14.23 -16.47
CA ALA A 137 -8.99 -12.90 -15.95
C ALA A 137 -8.75 -11.80 -17.01
N ALA A 138 -7.66 -11.90 -17.77
CA ALA A 138 -7.35 -11.01 -18.89
C ALA A 138 -8.43 -11.08 -19.98
N LYS A 139 -8.84 -12.28 -20.40
CA LYS A 139 -9.93 -12.47 -21.37
C LYS A 139 -11.24 -11.86 -20.89
N ARG A 140 -11.58 -11.99 -19.60
CA ARG A 140 -12.76 -11.35 -19.01
C ARG A 140 -12.68 -9.82 -19.03
N ARG A 141 -11.48 -9.24 -18.80
CA ARG A 141 -11.26 -7.79 -18.90
C ARG A 141 -11.43 -7.31 -20.33
N GLN A 142 -10.82 -7.99 -21.30
CA GLN A 142 -10.97 -7.69 -22.72
C GLN A 142 -12.44 -7.75 -23.16
N LEU A 143 -13.18 -8.78 -22.76
CA LEU A 143 -14.61 -8.89 -23.09
C LEU A 143 -15.46 -7.77 -22.45
N LYS A 144 -15.11 -7.33 -21.24
CA LYS A 144 -15.77 -6.20 -20.58
C LYS A 144 -15.49 -4.87 -21.29
N GLU A 145 -14.23 -4.62 -21.65
CA GLU A 145 -13.86 -3.42 -22.42
C GLU A 145 -14.52 -3.44 -23.79
N LYS A 146 -14.50 -4.57 -24.51
CA LYS A 146 -15.22 -4.74 -25.77
C LYS A 146 -16.72 -4.46 -25.61
N LYS A 147 -17.37 -5.03 -24.59
CA LYS A 147 -18.79 -4.76 -24.33
C LYS A 147 -19.06 -3.28 -24.01
N LYS A 148 -18.13 -2.61 -23.33
CA LYS A 148 -18.22 -1.19 -23.00
C LYS A 148 -18.02 -0.31 -24.23
N THR A 149 -17.07 -0.64 -25.11
CA THR A 149 -16.89 0.04 -26.40
C THR A 149 -18.11 -0.17 -27.28
N ASP A 150 -18.62 -1.40 -27.39
CA ASP A 150 -19.81 -1.71 -28.19
C ASP A 150 -21.04 -0.95 -27.68
N MET A 151 -21.24 -0.86 -26.36
CA MET A 151 -22.31 -0.03 -25.77
C MET A 151 -22.13 1.46 -26.11
N LYS A 152 -20.90 1.98 -26.01
CA LYS A 152 -20.61 3.39 -26.33
C LYS A 152 -20.83 3.69 -27.83
N LEU A 153 -20.50 2.75 -28.72
CA LEU A 153 -20.78 2.87 -30.15
C LEU A 153 -22.28 2.84 -30.43
N GLN A 154 -23.06 2.00 -29.73
CA GLN A 154 -24.53 1.98 -29.87
C GLN A 154 -25.15 3.33 -29.51
N ASP A 155 -24.74 3.93 -28.39
CA ASP A 155 -25.20 5.26 -27.99
C ASP A 155 -24.80 6.34 -29.01
N ALA A 156 -23.56 6.28 -29.51
CA ALA A 156 -23.07 7.20 -30.54
C ALA A 156 -23.85 7.05 -31.87
N ALA A 157 -24.24 5.82 -32.24
CA ALA A 157 -24.99 5.54 -33.47
C ALA A 157 -26.38 6.18 -33.42
N LEU A 158 -27.03 6.12 -32.25
CA LEU A 158 -28.32 6.79 -32.01
C LEU A 158 -28.20 8.31 -32.15
N VAL A 159 -27.08 8.90 -31.69
CA VAL A 159 -26.83 10.35 -31.80
C VAL A 159 -26.57 10.77 -33.25
N LEU A 160 -25.83 9.98 -34.04
CA LEU A 160 -25.51 10.29 -35.44
C LEU A 160 -26.61 9.85 -36.42
N GLY A 161 -27.52 8.96 -36.01
CA GLY A 161 -28.56 8.38 -36.86
C GLY A 161 -28.02 7.36 -37.86
N VAL A 162 -27.00 6.59 -37.46
CA VAL A 162 -26.37 5.54 -38.28
C VAL A 162 -26.50 4.17 -37.59
N ALA A 163 -26.23 3.10 -38.32
CA ALA A 163 -26.18 1.76 -37.72
C ALA A 163 -24.99 1.64 -36.74
N ALA A 164 -25.15 0.89 -35.65
CA ALA A 164 -24.13 0.77 -34.59
C ALA A 164 -22.85 0.05 -35.06
N ASP A 165 -22.96 -0.75 -36.11
CA ASP A 165 -21.89 -1.46 -36.80
C ASP A 165 -21.37 -0.69 -38.04
N CYS A 166 -21.79 0.55 -38.25
CA CYS A 166 -21.33 1.38 -39.37
C CYS A 166 -19.81 1.59 -39.30
N ARG A 167 -19.09 1.06 -40.31
CA ARG A 167 -17.64 1.24 -40.49
C ARG A 167 -17.27 2.09 -41.70
N ASP A 168 -18.26 2.58 -42.45
CA ASP A 168 -18.03 3.46 -43.61
C ASP A 168 -17.78 4.90 -43.16
N GLU A 169 -16.53 5.35 -43.32
CA GLU A 169 -16.09 6.70 -42.98
C GLU A 169 -16.86 7.79 -43.75
N ALA A 170 -17.22 7.53 -45.01
CA ALA A 170 -17.96 8.49 -45.84
C ALA A 170 -19.39 8.67 -45.34
N GLN A 171 -20.04 7.58 -44.92
CA GLN A 171 -21.37 7.59 -44.33
C GLN A 171 -21.37 8.31 -42.97
N LEU A 172 -20.35 8.07 -42.14
CA LEU A 172 -20.18 8.74 -40.83
C LEU A 172 -19.96 10.26 -40.99
N LYS A 173 -19.09 10.68 -41.93
CA LYS A 173 -18.87 12.11 -42.25
C LYS A 173 -20.13 12.80 -42.73
N LYS A 174 -20.92 12.12 -43.57
CA LYS A 174 -22.19 12.65 -44.08
C LYS A 174 -23.24 12.80 -42.96
N ALA A 175 -23.34 11.81 -42.08
CA ALA A 175 -24.24 11.84 -40.92
C ALA A 175 -23.84 12.94 -39.91
N TYR A 176 -22.54 13.05 -39.61
CA TYR A 176 -22.00 14.12 -38.76
C TYR A 176 -22.29 15.50 -39.34
N LYS A 177 -22.00 15.74 -40.63
CA LYS A 177 -22.29 17.02 -41.29
C LYS A 177 -23.78 17.40 -41.18
N LYS A 178 -24.68 16.42 -41.35
CA LYS A 178 -26.13 16.62 -41.24
C LYS A 178 -26.56 16.98 -39.82
N MET A 179 -26.07 16.24 -38.81
CA MET A 179 -26.45 16.45 -37.40
C MET A 179 -25.81 17.71 -36.80
N SER A 180 -24.58 18.03 -37.20
CA SER A 180 -23.86 19.25 -36.79
C SER A 180 -24.53 20.51 -37.33
N LEU A 181 -25.02 20.49 -38.58
CA LEU A 181 -25.79 21.61 -39.15
C LEU A 181 -27.17 21.78 -38.50
N LYS A 182 -27.77 20.70 -38.00
CA LYS A 182 -29.06 20.72 -37.30
C LYS A 182 -28.95 21.27 -35.88
N HIS A 183 -27.87 20.94 -35.17
CA HIS A 183 -27.64 21.35 -33.79
C HIS A 183 -26.66 22.52 -33.65
N HIS A 184 -26.27 23.16 -34.76
CA HIS A 184 -25.33 24.28 -34.74
C HIS A 184 -25.84 25.43 -33.85
N PRO A 185 -25.03 25.98 -32.93
CA PRO A 185 -25.46 27.06 -32.03
C PRO A 185 -25.85 28.33 -32.80
N ASP A 186 -25.24 28.56 -33.97
CA ASP A 186 -25.53 29.72 -34.81
C ASP A 186 -26.89 29.67 -35.52
N ARG A 187 -27.43 28.47 -35.77
CA ARG A 187 -28.77 28.28 -36.33
C ARG A 187 -29.86 28.18 -35.27
N ASN A 188 -29.45 27.95 -34.02
CA ASN A 188 -30.33 27.77 -32.86
C ASN A 188 -30.03 28.83 -31.79
N ARG A 189 -29.84 30.09 -32.22
CA ARG A 189 -29.56 31.23 -31.34
C ARG A 189 -30.77 31.45 -30.42
N GLY A 190 -30.71 30.95 -29.19
CA GLY A 190 -31.78 31.04 -28.20
C GLY A 190 -32.05 29.76 -27.40
N ASP A 191 -31.57 28.59 -27.85
CA ASP A 191 -31.68 27.33 -27.10
C ASP A 191 -30.35 27.05 -26.34
N PRO A 192 -30.31 27.17 -25.00
CA PRO A 192 -29.11 26.90 -24.21
C PRO A 192 -28.65 25.43 -24.30
N SER A 193 -29.51 24.51 -24.76
CA SER A 193 -29.18 23.10 -24.96
C SER A 193 -28.53 22.78 -26.31
N ALA A 194 -28.51 23.73 -27.26
CA ALA A 194 -27.92 23.52 -28.58
C ALA A 194 -26.42 23.21 -28.52
N THR A 195 -25.67 23.93 -27.69
CA THR A 195 -24.23 23.70 -27.45
C THR A 195 -23.97 22.29 -26.92
N GLN A 196 -24.80 21.82 -25.98
CA GLN A 196 -24.66 20.48 -25.40
C GLN A 196 -24.97 19.37 -26.42
N ARG A 197 -25.99 19.57 -27.26
CA ARG A 197 -26.33 18.62 -28.34
C ARG A 197 -25.26 18.59 -29.43
N PHE A 198 -24.70 19.75 -29.78
CA PHE A 198 -23.59 19.84 -30.73
C PHE A 198 -22.35 19.09 -30.23
N GLN A 199 -21.99 19.27 -28.96
CA GLN A 199 -20.88 18.54 -28.34
C GLN A 199 -21.13 17.02 -28.37
N ARG A 200 -22.34 16.56 -28.05
CA ARG A 200 -22.68 15.13 -28.13
C ARG A 200 -22.56 14.55 -29.54
N VAL A 201 -22.91 15.31 -30.58
CA VAL A 201 -22.75 14.91 -31.98
C VAL A 201 -21.27 14.80 -32.35
N HIS A 202 -20.44 15.73 -31.85
CA HIS A 202 -18.99 15.69 -32.02
C HIS A 202 -18.35 14.48 -31.32
N ASP A 203 -18.65 14.27 -30.04
CA ASP A 203 -18.14 13.15 -29.24
C ASP A 203 -18.55 11.78 -29.81
N ALA A 204 -19.76 11.71 -30.38
CA ALA A 204 -20.26 10.52 -31.06
C ALA A 204 -19.46 10.21 -32.35
N TYR A 205 -19.16 11.23 -33.16
CA TYR A 205 -18.35 11.08 -34.37
C TYR A 205 -16.91 10.65 -34.05
N GLU A 206 -16.28 11.27 -33.05
CA GLU A 206 -14.95 10.85 -32.60
C GLU A 206 -14.92 9.41 -32.09
N SER A 207 -15.97 8.98 -31.38
CA SER A 207 -16.06 7.61 -30.85
C SER A 207 -16.11 6.56 -31.96
N PHE A 208 -16.71 6.86 -33.11
CA PHE A 208 -16.65 5.98 -34.28
C PHE A 208 -15.29 6.02 -34.97
N MET A 209 -14.68 7.21 -35.13
CA MET A 209 -13.37 7.36 -35.78
C MET A 209 -12.27 6.59 -35.05
N VAL A 210 -12.28 6.61 -33.72
CA VAL A 210 -11.33 5.85 -32.88
C VAL A 210 -11.59 4.33 -32.93
N ALA A 211 -12.81 3.92 -33.27
CA ALA A 211 -13.23 2.52 -33.25
C ALA A 211 -13.21 1.83 -34.63
N LEU A 212 -12.90 2.56 -35.71
CA LEU A 212 -12.65 1.95 -37.01
C LEU A 212 -11.36 1.11 -36.91
N PRO A 213 -11.38 -0.16 -37.34
CA PRO A 213 -10.14 -0.91 -37.50
C PRO A 213 -9.26 -0.16 -38.52
N GLU A 214 -7.97 -0.02 -38.23
CA GLU A 214 -6.99 0.25 -39.27
C GLU A 214 -6.94 -0.98 -40.16
N ASP A 215 -7.88 -1.07 -41.10
CA ASP A 215 -7.98 -2.21 -42.01
C ASP A 215 -6.71 -2.31 -42.84
N GLY A 216 -6.06 -3.47 -42.70
CA GLY A 216 -5.38 -4.21 -43.76
C GLY A 216 -4.26 -3.48 -44.49
N GLY A 217 -3.02 -3.86 -44.19
CA GLY A 217 -1.87 -3.59 -45.04
C GLY A 217 -2.08 -4.12 -46.45
N GLU A 218 -2.51 -3.22 -47.33
CA GLU A 218 -2.08 -3.20 -48.72
C GLU A 218 -0.60 -2.76 -48.72
N GLU A 219 0.26 -3.39 -49.53
CA GLU A 219 1.66 -2.98 -49.62
C GLU A 219 1.74 -1.46 -49.89
N VAL A 220 2.22 -0.75 -48.88
CA VAL A 220 2.17 0.71 -48.83
C VAL A 220 3.24 1.24 -49.77
N ASP A 221 2.83 1.94 -50.82
CA ASP A 221 3.71 2.79 -51.61
C ASP A 221 4.30 3.88 -50.68
N PRO A 222 5.63 3.90 -50.45
CA PRO A 222 6.29 4.88 -49.59
C PRO A 222 6.09 6.35 -50.04
N SER A 223 5.51 6.59 -51.22
CA SER A 223 5.25 7.91 -51.79
C SER A 223 3.90 8.55 -51.41
N ASP A 224 2.96 7.85 -50.76
CA ASP A 224 1.63 8.44 -50.46
C ASP A 224 1.70 9.50 -49.34
N LYS A 225 1.45 10.75 -49.72
CA LYS A 225 1.56 11.93 -48.86
C LYS A 225 0.37 12.10 -47.90
N SER A 226 -0.75 11.39 -48.12
CA SER A 226 -2.04 11.64 -47.45
C SER A 226 -2.22 11.01 -46.07
N ARG A 227 -1.36 10.06 -45.66
CA ARG A 227 -1.56 9.23 -44.44
C ARG A 227 -0.43 9.29 -43.40
N TYR A 228 0.46 10.29 -43.46
CA TYR A 228 1.51 10.45 -42.45
C TYR A 228 0.94 10.92 -41.11
N ASP A 229 1.12 10.11 -40.08
CA ASP A 229 0.94 10.51 -38.69
C ASP A 229 2.29 10.96 -38.09
N PRO A 230 2.55 12.29 -38.01
CA PRO A 230 3.76 12.81 -37.39
C PRO A 230 3.88 12.42 -35.92
N VAL A 231 2.78 12.24 -35.20
CA VAL A 231 2.79 11.95 -33.77
C VAL A 231 3.31 10.53 -33.53
N ALA A 232 2.77 9.54 -34.25
CA ALA A 232 3.23 8.17 -34.17
C ALA A 232 4.68 8.01 -34.64
N ALA A 233 5.07 8.65 -35.75
CA ALA A 233 6.45 8.60 -36.26
C ALA A 233 7.46 9.22 -35.28
N ILE A 234 7.14 10.38 -34.70
CA ILE A 234 8.00 11.03 -33.68
C ILE A 234 8.07 10.18 -32.41
N ALA A 235 6.98 9.54 -32.00
CA ALA A 235 6.97 8.65 -30.84
C ALA A 235 7.85 7.42 -31.06
N ALA A 236 7.74 6.77 -32.23
CA ALA A 236 8.58 5.64 -32.62
C ALA A 236 10.06 6.03 -32.67
N PHE A 237 10.39 7.19 -33.25
CA PHE A 237 11.75 7.71 -33.26
C PHE A 237 12.31 7.94 -31.85
N LYS A 238 11.54 8.55 -30.94
CA LYS A 238 11.96 8.75 -29.54
C LYS A 238 12.15 7.44 -28.79
N ALA A 239 11.28 6.46 -29.01
CA ALA A 239 11.42 5.12 -28.43
C ALA A 239 12.68 4.41 -28.95
N HIS A 240 13.02 4.60 -30.23
CA HIS A 240 14.25 4.08 -30.81
C HIS A 240 15.51 4.72 -30.22
N LEU A 241 15.50 6.04 -29.99
CA LEU A 241 16.60 6.72 -29.29
C LEU A 241 16.81 6.17 -27.87
N GLU A 242 15.72 5.84 -27.17
CA GLU A 242 15.76 5.18 -25.87
C GLU A 242 16.32 3.75 -25.96
N ALA A 243 15.84 2.94 -26.90
CA ALA A 243 16.31 1.57 -27.12
C ALA A 243 17.80 1.50 -27.52
N LYS A 244 18.31 2.54 -28.20
CA LYS A 244 19.72 2.70 -28.55
C LYS A 244 20.55 3.37 -27.45
N GLU A 245 19.94 3.63 -26.30
CA GLU A 245 20.58 4.20 -25.11
C GLU A 245 21.26 5.57 -25.37
N ILE A 246 20.74 6.37 -26.30
CA ILE A 246 21.37 7.64 -26.68
C ILE A 246 21.40 8.63 -25.51
N ASN A 247 22.59 9.09 -25.14
CA ASN A 247 22.76 9.95 -23.98
C ASN A 247 22.30 11.39 -24.24
N SER A 248 21.95 12.09 -23.17
CA SER A 248 21.44 13.47 -23.20
C SER A 248 22.44 14.50 -23.75
N TRP A 249 23.74 14.20 -23.69
CA TRP A 249 24.85 15.08 -24.12
C TRP A 249 25.34 14.81 -25.56
N GLU A 250 24.81 13.79 -26.24
CA GLU A 250 25.25 13.45 -27.60
C GLU A 250 24.73 14.45 -28.65
N ASN A 251 25.54 14.71 -29.70
CA ASN A 251 25.19 15.63 -30.76
C ASN A 251 24.24 14.99 -31.78
N PHE A 252 23.20 15.71 -32.20
CA PHE A 252 22.23 15.24 -33.19
C PHE A 252 22.88 14.72 -34.47
N ASN A 253 23.89 15.42 -35.01
CA ASN A 253 24.50 15.01 -36.29
C ASN A 253 25.27 13.69 -36.17
N ASP A 254 25.85 13.41 -35.00
CA ASP A 254 26.61 12.18 -34.74
C ASP A 254 25.67 11.00 -34.50
N VAL A 255 24.57 11.25 -33.80
CA VAL A 255 23.48 10.28 -33.63
C VAL A 255 22.81 10.00 -34.98
N TYR A 256 22.47 11.04 -35.74
CA TYR A 256 21.82 10.92 -37.03
C TYR A 256 22.69 10.16 -38.04
N ARG A 257 24.00 10.44 -38.12
CA ARG A 257 24.92 9.68 -39.00
C ARG A 257 24.92 8.18 -38.71
N ARG A 258 24.79 7.79 -37.43
CA ARG A 258 24.72 6.39 -37.00
C ARG A 258 23.37 5.74 -37.30
N LEU A 259 22.27 6.47 -37.13
CA LEU A 259 20.91 5.92 -37.15
C LEU A 259 20.11 6.24 -38.43
N GLN A 260 20.66 7.00 -39.38
CA GLN A 260 19.95 7.47 -40.58
C GLN A 260 19.36 6.37 -41.48
N ARG A 261 19.81 5.12 -41.34
CA ARG A 261 19.29 3.96 -42.09
C ARG A 261 18.20 3.19 -41.33
N ASP A 262 17.98 3.53 -40.06
CA ASP A 262 17.05 2.79 -39.22
C ASP A 262 15.60 3.17 -39.61
N PRO A 263 14.68 2.18 -39.71
CA PRO A 263 13.31 2.41 -40.18
C PRO A 263 12.58 3.51 -39.41
N GLU A 264 12.77 3.57 -38.10
CA GLU A 264 12.14 4.53 -37.19
C GLU A 264 12.68 5.96 -37.37
N VAL A 265 13.91 6.11 -37.88
CA VAL A 265 14.53 7.40 -38.20
C VAL A 265 14.11 7.87 -39.59
N VAL A 266 14.06 6.94 -40.55
CA VAL A 266 13.58 7.20 -41.91
C VAL A 266 12.09 7.55 -41.89
N GLY A 267 11.30 6.94 -41.00
CA GLY A 267 9.87 7.15 -40.84
C GLY A 267 9.46 8.58 -40.43
N VAL A 268 10.35 9.34 -39.78
CA VAL A 268 10.13 10.79 -39.55
C VAL A 268 10.47 11.55 -40.82
N ARG A 269 9.49 12.22 -41.43
CA ARG A 269 9.62 12.74 -42.80
C ARG A 269 10.66 13.86 -42.93
N THR A 270 10.61 14.85 -42.05
CA THR A 270 11.46 16.04 -42.20
C THR A 270 12.65 16.04 -41.24
N GLN A 271 13.76 16.63 -41.69
CA GLN A 271 14.92 16.83 -40.83
C GLN A 271 14.61 17.77 -39.65
N GLY A 272 13.65 18.69 -39.81
CA GLY A 272 13.17 19.57 -38.75
C GLY A 272 12.49 18.80 -37.62
N GLU A 273 11.56 17.91 -37.95
CA GLU A 273 10.88 17.04 -36.98
C GLU A 273 11.88 16.13 -36.25
N ARG A 274 12.87 15.56 -36.96
CA ARG A 274 13.93 14.74 -36.33
C ARG A 274 14.74 15.54 -35.32
N LYS A 275 15.17 16.75 -35.69
CA LYS A 275 15.94 17.64 -34.79
C LYS A 275 15.12 18.05 -33.57
N GLN A 276 13.86 18.43 -33.78
CA GLN A 276 12.96 18.80 -32.69
C GLN A 276 12.68 17.62 -31.75
N ALA A 277 12.35 16.45 -32.29
CA ALA A 277 12.10 15.25 -31.52
C ALA A 277 13.32 14.81 -30.70
N PHE A 278 14.52 14.91 -31.28
CA PHE A 278 15.78 14.65 -30.59
C PHE A 278 16.04 15.65 -29.45
N ALA A 279 15.85 16.95 -29.70
CA ALA A 279 16.02 17.98 -28.67
C ALA A 279 15.04 17.81 -27.49
N GLU A 280 13.78 17.45 -27.79
CA GLU A 280 12.79 17.13 -26.75
C GLU A 280 13.17 15.88 -25.97
N TYR A 281 13.68 14.85 -26.64
CA TYR A 281 14.16 13.61 -26.01
C TYR A 281 15.33 13.88 -25.06
N THR A 282 16.39 14.55 -25.52
CA THR A 282 17.58 14.84 -24.71
C THR A 282 17.25 15.71 -23.51
N THR A 283 16.38 16.71 -23.69
CA THR A 283 15.91 17.58 -22.59
C THR A 283 15.13 16.77 -21.53
N LYS A 284 14.22 15.89 -21.97
CA LYS A 284 13.46 15.01 -21.06
C LYS A 284 14.38 14.03 -20.34
N ARG A 285 15.35 13.44 -21.05
CA ARG A 285 16.32 12.49 -20.48
C ARG A 285 17.21 13.17 -19.45
N LEU A 286 17.73 14.37 -19.74
CA LEU A 286 18.50 15.16 -18.77
C LEU A 286 17.68 15.51 -17.52
N ALA A 287 16.40 15.89 -17.69
CA ALA A 287 15.51 16.17 -16.57
C ALA A 287 15.24 14.91 -15.72
N TYR A 288 15.11 13.75 -16.36
CA TYR A 288 14.96 12.46 -15.68
C TYR A 288 16.24 12.08 -14.91
N GLU A 289 17.41 12.20 -15.54
CA GLU A 289 18.73 11.94 -14.92
C GLU A 289 18.93 12.80 -13.68
N LYS A 290 18.69 14.12 -13.77
CA LYS A 290 18.74 15.04 -12.61
C LYS A 290 17.73 14.67 -11.52
N LYS A 291 16.55 14.18 -11.90
CA LYS A 291 15.54 13.74 -10.93
C LYS A 291 16.00 12.48 -10.20
N GLN A 292 16.62 11.53 -10.91
CA GLN A 292 17.18 10.32 -10.32
C GLN A 292 18.36 10.63 -9.41
N GLU A 293 19.24 11.55 -9.80
CA GLU A 293 20.35 12.02 -8.96
C GLU A 293 19.83 12.63 -7.64
N LYS A 294 18.87 13.57 -7.72
CA LYS A 294 18.24 14.15 -6.52
C LYS A 294 17.54 13.10 -5.66
N GLU A 295 16.92 12.10 -6.27
CA GLU A 295 16.29 11.00 -5.56
C GLU A 295 17.35 10.14 -4.83
N ALA A 296 18.44 9.80 -5.51
CA ALA A 296 19.56 9.05 -4.93
C ALA A 296 20.21 9.81 -3.77
N GLU A 297 20.45 11.11 -3.92
CA GLU A 297 20.93 11.98 -2.83
C GLU A 297 19.96 11.98 -1.64
N ARG A 298 18.65 12.06 -1.90
CA ARG A 298 17.63 12.02 -0.85
C ARG A 298 17.62 10.68 -0.12
N VAL A 299 17.71 9.57 -0.85
CA VAL A 299 17.76 8.22 -0.29
C VAL A 299 19.03 8.05 0.56
N GLU A 300 20.18 8.48 0.06
CA GLU A 300 21.44 8.40 0.80
C GLU A 300 21.44 9.29 2.04
N GLN A 301 20.91 10.50 1.96
CA GLN A 301 20.75 11.37 3.12
C GLN A 301 19.78 10.78 4.16
N ALA A 302 18.70 10.14 3.71
CA ALA A 302 17.78 9.42 4.59
C ALA A 302 18.46 8.21 5.26
N ARG A 303 19.30 7.47 4.52
CA ARG A 303 20.09 6.35 5.06
C ARG A 303 21.08 6.83 6.13
N LYS A 304 21.89 7.85 5.83
CA LYS A 304 22.82 8.48 6.79
C LYS A 304 22.10 8.96 8.04
N ARG A 305 20.94 9.61 7.87
CA ARG A 305 20.08 10.04 8.97
C ARG A 305 19.55 8.86 9.79
N GLY A 306 19.09 7.78 9.15
CA GLY A 306 18.63 6.56 9.82
C GLY A 306 19.71 5.96 10.72
N VAL A 307 20.93 5.80 10.19
CA VAL A 307 22.08 5.29 10.95
C VAL A 307 22.43 6.19 12.15
N PHE A 308 22.34 7.51 11.98
CA PHE A 308 22.52 8.45 13.10
C PHE A 308 21.40 8.32 14.15
N LEU A 309 20.15 8.09 13.75
CA LEU A 309 19.06 7.85 14.71
C LEU A 309 19.24 6.55 15.49
N GLU A 310 19.79 5.50 14.88
CA GLU A 310 20.17 4.28 15.58
C GLU A 310 21.25 4.54 16.64
N LEU A 311 22.21 5.42 16.35
CA LEU A 311 23.18 5.89 17.35
C LEU A 311 22.47 6.60 18.51
N LEU A 312 21.50 7.48 18.25
CA LEU A 312 20.75 8.16 19.33
C LEU A 312 19.89 7.21 20.15
N ALA A 313 19.34 6.16 19.54
CA ALA A 313 18.54 5.13 20.19
C ALA A 313 19.41 4.12 20.97
N SER A 314 20.72 4.11 20.75
CA SER A 314 21.64 3.22 21.47
C SER A 314 21.69 3.57 22.97
N SER A 315 22.03 2.56 23.77
CA SER A 315 22.23 2.73 25.20
C SER A 315 23.68 3.08 25.51
N ASP A 316 23.87 3.83 26.58
CA ASP A 316 25.18 4.06 27.19
C ASP A 316 25.75 2.77 27.78
N PHE A 317 27.01 2.83 28.23
CA PHE A 317 27.70 1.71 28.87
C PHE A 317 26.99 1.19 30.12
N GLN A 318 26.06 1.96 30.70
CA GLN A 318 25.27 1.61 31.87
C GLN A 318 23.86 1.11 31.49
N GLY A 319 23.57 0.90 30.20
CA GLY A 319 22.29 0.40 29.71
C GLY A 319 21.17 1.43 29.71
N ARG A 320 21.48 2.73 29.83
CA ARG A 320 20.50 3.82 29.77
C ARG A 320 20.51 4.46 28.39
N ALA A 321 19.34 4.86 27.89
CA ALA A 321 19.28 5.59 26.62
C ALA A 321 20.09 6.88 26.71
N PHE A 322 20.94 7.15 25.71
CA PHE A 322 21.73 8.38 25.63
C PHE A 322 20.84 9.63 25.55
N VAL A 323 19.70 9.51 24.89
CA VAL A 323 18.77 10.61 24.61
C VAL A 323 17.38 10.26 25.13
N SER A 324 16.77 11.20 25.86
CA SER A 324 15.41 11.11 26.37
C SER A 324 14.52 12.21 25.80
N SER A 325 13.22 12.16 26.12
CA SER A 325 12.25 13.20 25.75
C SER A 325 12.55 14.57 26.37
N SER A 326 13.40 14.65 27.41
CA SER A 326 13.82 15.90 28.04
C SER A 326 15.22 16.36 27.62
N SER A 327 15.89 15.61 26.74
CA SER A 327 17.26 15.94 26.31
C SER A 327 17.31 17.18 25.42
N GLU A 328 18.38 17.96 25.58
CA GLU A 328 18.66 19.16 24.79
C GLU A 328 19.99 19.02 24.06
N TRP A 329 20.08 19.54 22.83
CA TRP A 329 21.30 19.42 22.03
C TRP A 329 22.52 20.07 22.69
N ARG A 330 22.32 21.23 23.36
CA ARG A 330 23.41 21.98 24.00
C ARG A 330 24.17 21.16 25.04
N THR A 331 23.49 20.25 25.73
CA THR A 331 24.06 19.40 26.77
C THR A 331 24.42 18.02 26.25
N CYS A 332 23.58 17.43 25.39
CA CYS A 332 23.77 16.06 24.90
C CYS A 332 24.72 15.97 23.71
N GLY A 333 24.73 16.95 22.81
CA GLY A 333 25.55 16.95 21.59
C GLY A 333 27.06 16.79 21.86
N PRO A 334 27.67 17.62 22.73
CA PRO A 334 29.09 17.47 23.08
C PRO A 334 29.43 16.12 23.72
N ARG A 335 28.56 15.62 24.61
CA ARG A 335 28.73 14.33 25.29
C ARG A 335 28.67 13.16 24.30
N LEU A 336 27.73 13.21 23.36
CA LEU A 336 27.62 12.22 22.27
C LEU A 336 28.86 12.25 21.38
N GLN A 337 29.34 13.45 21.03
CA GLN A 337 30.56 13.59 20.22
C GLN A 337 31.78 12.99 20.92
N GLU A 338 31.96 13.26 22.20
CA GLU A 338 33.06 12.70 23.00
C GLU A 338 32.96 11.18 23.10
N HIS A 339 31.75 10.64 23.35
CA HIS A 339 31.51 9.20 23.36
C HIS A 339 31.83 8.55 22.00
N CYS A 340 31.33 9.12 20.90
CA CYS A 340 31.60 8.58 19.56
C CYS A 340 33.10 8.62 19.24
N ARG A 341 33.82 9.67 19.65
CA ARG A 341 35.28 9.74 19.49
C ARG A 341 36.00 8.67 20.30
N ALA A 342 35.63 8.47 21.56
CA ALA A 342 36.23 7.47 22.44
C ALA A 342 36.04 6.04 21.91
N HIS A 343 34.88 5.76 21.31
CA HIS A 343 34.53 4.44 20.75
C HIS A 343 34.78 4.29 19.25
N LYS A 344 35.35 5.32 18.59
CA LYS A 344 35.56 5.36 17.13
C LYS A 344 34.28 5.05 16.34
N ASP A 345 33.16 5.57 16.80
CA ASP A 345 31.87 5.38 16.14
C ASP A 345 31.73 6.29 14.91
N GLU A 346 31.95 5.70 13.73
CA GLU A 346 31.92 6.41 12.45
C GLU A 346 30.52 6.91 12.08
N ARG A 347 29.45 6.38 12.69
CA ARG A 347 28.07 6.81 12.44
C ARG A 347 27.86 8.29 12.72
N TRP A 348 28.61 8.84 13.70
CA TRP A 348 28.61 10.26 14.00
C TRP A 348 29.05 11.12 12.80
N LEU A 349 30.02 10.65 12.02
CA LEU A 349 30.62 11.42 10.93
C LEU A 349 29.77 11.43 9.65
N LEU A 350 28.74 10.58 9.55
CA LEU A 350 27.89 10.47 8.35
C LEU A 350 27.06 11.72 8.05
N LEU A 351 26.74 12.51 9.08
CA LEU A 351 26.00 13.76 8.94
C LEU A 351 26.90 14.95 9.26
N ASP A 352 26.61 16.12 8.68
CA ASP A 352 27.24 17.38 9.08
C ASP A 352 26.74 17.87 10.44
N ALA A 353 27.38 18.90 10.99
CA ALA A 353 27.04 19.40 12.33
C ALA A 353 25.59 19.90 12.46
N GLU A 354 25.06 20.54 11.41
CA GLU A 354 23.69 21.08 11.45
C GLU A 354 22.64 19.98 11.34
N ASP A 355 22.85 19.00 10.46
CA ASP A 355 21.96 17.87 10.25
C ASP A 355 21.93 16.94 11.45
N ARG A 356 23.06 16.75 12.17
CA ARG A 356 23.06 16.04 13.45
C ARG A 356 22.13 16.73 14.45
N GLN A 357 22.24 18.05 14.60
CA GLN A 357 21.40 18.80 15.53
C GLN A 357 19.92 18.74 15.12
N ARG A 358 19.61 18.87 13.82
CA ARG A 358 18.25 18.74 13.30
C ARG A 358 17.68 17.34 13.56
N ALA A 359 18.43 16.29 13.21
CA ALA A 359 18.02 14.91 13.41
C ALA A 359 17.80 14.59 14.90
N PHE A 360 18.66 15.11 15.78
CA PHE A 360 18.51 14.99 17.22
C PHE A 360 17.22 15.66 17.72
N ASN A 361 16.95 16.90 17.32
CA ASN A 361 15.74 17.61 17.75
C ASN A 361 14.47 16.88 17.29
N ASP A 362 14.47 16.40 16.04
CA ASP A 362 13.38 15.59 15.50
C ASP A 362 13.19 14.29 16.30
N PHE A 363 14.28 13.64 16.70
CA PHE A 363 14.24 12.42 17.53
C PHE A 363 13.65 12.69 18.92
N VAL A 364 14.08 13.76 19.58
CA VAL A 364 13.52 14.17 20.88
C VAL A 364 12.04 14.53 20.76
N GLU A 365 11.62 15.20 19.68
CA GLU A 365 10.21 15.46 19.41
C GLU A 365 9.42 14.16 19.23
N GLN A 366 9.96 13.18 18.50
CA GLN A 366 9.36 11.86 18.36
C GLN A 366 9.21 11.13 19.70
N LEU A 367 10.19 11.22 20.59
CA LEU A 367 10.10 10.65 21.95
C LEU A 367 8.99 11.32 22.75
N LYS A 368 8.87 12.65 22.70
CA LYS A 368 7.77 13.40 23.35
C LYS A 368 6.41 12.97 22.79
N ASP A 369 6.29 12.89 21.47
CA ASP A 369 5.06 12.45 20.81
C ASP A 369 4.69 11.01 21.24
N ALA A 370 5.65 10.09 21.26
CA ALA A 370 5.45 8.71 21.71
C ALA A 370 5.00 8.62 23.17
N GLU A 371 5.60 9.39 24.08
CA GLU A 371 5.17 9.45 25.48
C GLU A 371 3.74 9.98 25.64
N THR A 372 3.40 11.05 24.89
CA THR A 372 2.05 11.62 24.94
C THR A 372 1.03 10.63 24.38
N ALA A 373 1.35 9.95 23.28
CA ALA A 373 0.51 8.92 22.69
C ALA A 373 0.30 7.75 23.66
N HIS A 374 1.35 7.28 24.34
CA HIS A 374 1.24 6.21 25.33
C HIS A 374 0.37 6.62 26.54
N LYS A 375 0.50 7.87 27.02
CA LYS A 375 -0.37 8.42 28.07
C LYS A 375 -1.84 8.53 27.61
N GLU A 376 -2.06 8.99 26.38
CA GLU A 376 -3.39 9.07 25.76
C GLU A 376 -4.03 7.68 25.61
N GLU A 377 -3.26 6.69 25.15
CA GLU A 377 -3.71 5.30 24.99
C GLU A 377 -4.08 4.66 26.33
N LYS A 378 -3.23 4.81 27.36
CA LYS A 378 -3.56 4.35 28.73
C LYS A 378 -4.82 5.02 29.27
N ARG A 379 -5.03 6.31 28.99
CA ARG A 379 -6.27 7.00 29.38
C ARG A 379 -7.47 6.44 28.62
N LYS A 380 -7.34 6.21 27.32
CA LYS A 380 -8.40 5.65 26.47
C LYS A 380 -8.82 4.26 26.97
N LYS A 381 -7.86 3.36 27.23
CA LYS A 381 -8.15 2.02 27.79
C LYS A 381 -8.94 2.07 29.10
N ARG A 382 -8.62 3.01 29.99
CA ARG A 382 -9.38 3.21 31.25
C ARG A 382 -10.79 3.72 30.99
N CYS A 383 -10.95 4.67 30.06
CA CYS A 383 -12.26 5.14 29.63
C CYS A 383 -13.09 3.99 29.02
N ASP A 384 -12.51 3.19 28.13
CA ASP A 384 -13.19 2.07 27.46
C ASP A 384 -13.60 0.98 28.46
N ALA A 385 -12.73 0.66 29.43
CA ALA A 385 -13.08 -0.25 30.52
C ALA A 385 -14.26 0.27 31.35
N PHE A 386 -14.31 1.58 31.63
CA PHE A 386 -15.46 2.17 32.31
C PHE A 386 -16.73 2.21 31.45
N ARG A 387 -16.62 2.40 30.13
CA ARG A 387 -17.77 2.27 29.21
C ARG A 387 -18.34 0.87 29.23
N THR A 388 -17.48 -0.15 29.27
CA THR A 388 -17.89 -1.56 29.39
C THR A 388 -18.66 -1.78 30.69
N LEU A 389 -18.21 -1.20 31.80
CA LEU A 389 -18.94 -1.23 33.07
C LEU A 389 -20.31 -0.53 32.96
N LEU A 390 -20.39 0.61 32.27
CA LEU A 390 -21.67 1.29 32.02
C LEU A 390 -22.63 0.43 31.18
N ASP A 391 -22.12 -0.27 30.17
CA ASP A 391 -22.91 -1.19 29.34
C ASP A 391 -23.44 -2.39 30.15
N GLU A 392 -22.68 -2.88 31.13
CA GLU A 392 -23.09 -3.97 32.02
C GLU A 392 -24.15 -3.54 33.04
N GLU A 393 -24.06 -2.30 33.53
CA GLU A 393 -24.81 -1.82 34.69
C GLU A 393 -26.02 -0.95 34.35
N VAL A 394 -26.04 -0.36 33.16
CA VAL A 394 -27.07 0.60 32.75
C VAL A 394 -27.61 0.21 31.37
N SER A 395 -28.82 -0.33 31.38
CA SER A 395 -29.58 -0.67 30.18
C SER A 395 -30.93 0.02 30.21
N GLU A 396 -31.15 0.96 29.31
CA GLU A 396 -32.43 1.65 29.13
C GLU A 396 -33.07 1.24 27.80
N ALA A 397 -34.40 1.24 27.75
CA ALA A 397 -35.14 0.73 26.59
C ALA A 397 -35.32 1.74 25.44
N SER A 398 -35.18 3.04 25.71
CA SER A 398 -35.40 4.09 24.70
C SER A 398 -34.38 5.24 24.77
N ALA A 399 -34.32 6.02 23.69
CA ALA A 399 -33.44 7.18 23.59
C ALA A 399 -33.78 8.26 24.61
N GLU A 400 -35.08 8.47 24.90
CA GLU A 400 -35.58 9.43 25.89
C GLU A 400 -35.15 9.03 27.31
N ALA A 401 -35.25 7.75 27.64
CA ALA A 401 -34.80 7.23 28.93
C ALA A 401 -33.29 7.46 29.14
N TYR A 402 -32.47 7.25 28.09
CA TYR A 402 -31.06 7.61 28.13
C TYR A 402 -30.83 9.13 28.22
N ALA A 403 -31.65 9.96 27.58
CA ALA A 403 -31.52 11.42 27.63
C ALA A 403 -31.76 11.98 29.05
N ASP A 404 -32.74 11.44 29.75
CA ASP A 404 -33.11 11.83 31.12
C ASP A 404 -32.15 11.28 32.19
N LEU A 405 -31.32 10.31 31.82
CA LEU A 405 -30.37 9.67 32.72
C LEU A 405 -29.34 10.68 33.25
N LYS A 406 -29.37 10.90 34.56
CA LYS A 406 -28.46 11.79 35.29
C LYS A 406 -27.26 11.03 35.86
N TRP A 407 -26.08 11.66 35.83
CA TRP A 407 -24.86 11.10 36.42
C TRP A 407 -25.05 10.69 37.89
N SER A 408 -25.79 11.46 38.69
CA SER A 408 -26.00 11.17 40.11
C SER A 408 -26.70 9.82 40.36
N ALA A 409 -27.63 9.43 39.49
CA ALA A 409 -28.32 8.15 39.61
C ALA A 409 -27.38 6.99 39.28
N VAL A 410 -26.64 7.12 38.18
CA VAL A 410 -25.65 6.12 37.72
C VAL A 410 -24.49 5.98 38.71
N ASP A 411 -23.99 7.10 39.23
CA ASP A 411 -22.95 7.12 40.26
C ASP A 411 -23.40 6.40 41.54
N GLY A 412 -24.67 6.57 41.94
CA GLY A 412 -25.26 5.88 43.09
C GLY A 412 -25.33 4.35 42.93
N ILE A 413 -25.49 3.85 41.70
CA ILE A 413 -25.54 2.41 41.40
C ILE A 413 -24.14 1.80 41.37
N ILE A 414 -23.20 2.47 40.70
CA ILE A 414 -21.88 1.89 40.40
C ILE A 414 -20.90 2.08 41.57
N ARG A 415 -20.95 3.22 42.26
CA ARG A 415 -19.98 3.56 43.31
C ARG A 415 -19.94 2.56 44.47
N PRO A 416 -21.06 2.03 44.99
CA PRO A 416 -21.04 1.05 46.08
C PRO A 416 -20.41 -0.30 45.68
N LYS A 417 -20.42 -0.65 44.39
CA LYS A 417 -19.90 -1.92 43.87
C LYS A 417 -18.38 -2.03 43.90
N ASN A 418 -17.69 -0.91 44.14
CA ASN A 418 -16.25 -0.88 44.40
C ASN A 418 -15.35 -1.36 43.24
N ASP A 419 -15.87 -1.37 42.00
CA ASP A 419 -15.21 -1.87 40.78
C ASP A 419 -13.94 -1.06 40.44
N SER A 420 -12.87 -1.75 40.05
CA SER A 420 -11.59 -1.13 39.69
C SER A 420 -11.70 -0.23 38.46
N ARG A 421 -12.52 -0.60 37.46
CA ARG A 421 -12.75 0.16 36.23
C ARG A 421 -13.36 1.54 36.51
N TYR A 422 -14.13 1.66 37.58
CA TYR A 422 -14.68 2.92 38.07
C TYR A 422 -13.63 3.75 38.84
N LYS A 423 -12.83 3.11 39.70
CA LYS A 423 -11.81 3.79 40.53
C LYS A 423 -10.62 4.31 39.73
N ASP A 424 -10.26 3.65 38.64
CA ASP A 424 -9.10 3.99 37.81
C ASP A 424 -9.22 5.34 37.08
N LEU A 425 -10.42 5.94 37.10
CA LEU A 425 -10.73 7.23 36.50
C LEU A 425 -10.97 8.31 37.56
N SER A 426 -10.47 9.52 37.29
CA SER A 426 -10.84 10.70 38.07
C SER A 426 -12.34 11.02 37.94
N SER A 427 -12.91 11.71 38.92
CA SER A 427 -14.34 12.10 38.92
C SER A 427 -14.74 12.84 37.63
N ASP A 428 -13.93 13.80 37.19
CA ASP A 428 -14.15 14.54 35.94
C ASP A 428 -14.10 13.63 34.71
N SER A 429 -13.19 12.64 34.70
CA SER A 429 -13.05 11.72 33.57
C SER A 429 -14.22 10.74 33.52
N ARG A 430 -14.70 10.25 34.67
CA ARG A 430 -15.92 9.44 34.78
C ARG A 430 -17.12 10.18 34.22
N ARG A 431 -17.38 11.41 34.69
CA ARG A 431 -18.50 12.25 34.24
C ARG A 431 -18.45 12.50 32.73
N ARG A 432 -17.29 12.87 32.17
CA ARG A 432 -17.16 13.08 30.72
C ARG A 432 -17.37 11.80 29.94
N THR A 433 -16.75 10.70 30.36
CA THR A 433 -16.87 9.40 29.69
C THR A 433 -18.32 8.91 29.69
N PHE A 434 -19.04 9.11 30.80
CA PHE A 434 -20.47 8.84 30.91
C PHE A 434 -21.29 9.67 29.92
N LEU A 435 -21.05 10.98 29.82
CA LEU A 435 -21.77 11.83 28.85
C LEU A 435 -21.47 11.41 27.41
N ASP A 436 -20.21 11.09 27.11
CA ASP A 436 -19.82 10.55 25.80
C ASP A 436 -20.52 9.22 25.50
N TRP A 437 -20.62 8.34 26.49
CA TRP A 437 -21.28 7.03 26.35
C TRP A 437 -22.79 7.18 26.17
N ARG A 438 -23.44 8.02 26.97
CA ARG A 438 -24.88 8.28 26.91
C ARG A 438 -25.27 8.87 25.57
N ASP A 439 -24.53 9.88 25.10
CA ASP A 439 -24.81 10.51 23.81
C ASP A 439 -24.64 9.51 22.65
N GLU A 440 -23.67 8.59 22.73
CA GLU A 440 -23.52 7.49 21.76
C GLU A 440 -24.68 6.50 21.81
N LYS A 441 -25.22 6.16 22.99
CA LYS A 441 -26.40 5.30 23.13
C LYS A 441 -27.67 5.95 22.55
N ILE A 442 -27.88 7.24 22.81
CA ILE A 442 -28.99 8.02 22.26
C ILE A 442 -28.92 8.03 20.73
N ALA A 443 -27.74 8.35 20.18
CA ALA A 443 -27.53 8.36 18.73
C ALA A 443 -27.72 6.98 18.08
N ALA A 444 -27.29 5.91 18.74
CA ALA A 444 -27.48 4.54 18.24
C ALA A 444 -28.97 4.12 18.17
N LEU A 445 -29.83 4.74 18.98
CA LEU A 445 -31.29 4.55 18.97
C LEU A 445 -32.01 5.54 18.05
N GLY A 446 -31.28 6.36 17.28
CA GLY A 446 -31.85 7.36 16.37
C GLY A 446 -32.36 8.63 17.04
N GLY A 447 -32.05 8.84 18.33
CA GLY A 447 -32.36 10.07 19.05
C GLY A 447 -31.26 11.13 18.91
N ASP A 448 -31.63 12.40 19.13
CA ASP A 448 -30.67 13.49 19.17
C ASP A 448 -30.15 13.71 20.61
N PRO A 449 -28.83 13.64 20.83
CA PRO A 449 -28.27 13.83 22.16
C PRO A 449 -28.46 15.28 22.65
N PRO A 450 -28.77 15.48 23.94
CA PRO A 450 -29.05 16.81 24.47
C PRO A 450 -27.81 17.72 24.38
N PRO A 451 -28.00 19.02 24.13
CA PRO A 451 -26.90 19.96 23.98
C PRO A 451 -26.09 20.03 25.27
N ARG A 452 -24.81 19.66 25.18
CA ARG A 452 -23.88 19.78 26.30
C ARG A 452 -23.71 21.25 26.67
N GLU A 453 -23.96 21.60 27.93
CA GLU A 453 -23.50 22.88 28.48
C GLU A 453 -22.02 23.04 28.14
N LYS A 454 -21.68 24.15 27.47
CA LYS A 454 -20.34 24.44 26.93
C LYS A 454 -19.34 24.69 28.07
N SER A 455 -19.02 23.65 28.82
CA SER A 455 -18.05 23.69 29.91
C SER A 455 -16.64 23.60 29.33
N ARG A 456 -16.03 24.76 28.99
CA ARG A 456 -14.57 25.08 28.85
C ARG A 456 -13.62 24.10 28.11
N SER A 457 -14.10 22.96 27.62
CA SER A 457 -13.32 21.78 27.23
C SER A 457 -13.06 21.75 25.73
N ARG A 458 -14.03 22.23 24.91
CA ARG A 458 -13.83 22.47 23.48
C ARG A 458 -12.71 23.48 23.20
N SER A 459 -12.43 24.41 24.12
CA SER A 459 -11.30 25.34 24.03
C SER A 459 -9.95 24.62 24.19
N ARG A 460 -9.87 23.63 25.08
CA ARG A 460 -8.67 22.79 25.26
C ARG A 460 -8.48 21.79 24.12
N GLU A 461 -9.56 21.21 23.59
CA GLU A 461 -9.54 20.31 22.43
C GLU A 461 -9.12 21.07 21.15
N ARG A 462 -9.71 22.25 20.90
CA ARG A 462 -9.28 23.15 19.82
C ARG A 462 -7.82 23.57 20.00
N SER A 463 -7.40 23.94 21.21
CA SER A 463 -6.00 24.29 21.48
C SER A 463 -5.03 23.13 21.21
N ARG A 464 -5.44 21.88 21.48
CA ARG A 464 -4.63 20.68 21.15
C ARG A 464 -4.58 20.43 19.65
N ARG A 465 -5.71 20.56 18.96
CA ARG A 465 -5.78 20.45 17.49
C ARG A 465 -4.95 21.55 16.82
N ASP A 466 -5.05 22.77 17.31
CA ASP A 466 -4.26 23.93 16.88
C ASP A 466 -2.77 23.75 17.16
N ARG A 467 -2.37 23.09 18.26
CA ARG A 467 -0.96 22.73 18.50
C ARG A 467 -0.46 21.66 17.53
N ARG A 468 -1.25 20.63 17.24
CA ARG A 468 -0.92 19.60 16.23
C ARG A 468 -0.83 20.21 14.83
N ASP A 469 -1.76 21.10 14.48
CA ASP A 469 -1.78 21.81 13.21
C ASP A 469 -0.67 22.86 13.11
N ARG A 470 -0.28 23.51 14.22
CA ARG A 470 0.92 24.36 14.26
C ARG A 470 2.17 23.54 14.02
N SER A 471 2.38 22.41 14.70
CA SER A 471 3.52 21.52 14.45
C SER A 471 3.57 21.05 12.99
N ARG A 472 2.43 20.64 12.42
CA ARG A 472 2.33 20.29 10.98
C ARG A 472 2.65 21.46 10.05
N ARG A 473 2.17 22.67 10.37
CA ARG A 473 2.47 23.90 9.61
C ARG A 473 3.94 24.31 9.76
N SER A 474 4.58 24.10 10.91
CA SER A 474 6.02 24.31 11.10
C SER A 474 6.82 23.37 10.18
N ARG A 475 6.49 22.07 10.20
CA ARG A 475 7.10 21.05 9.33
C ARG A 475 6.88 21.34 7.84
N SER A 476 5.74 21.92 7.47
CA SER A 476 5.44 22.35 6.09
C SER A 476 6.17 23.64 5.68
N ARG A 477 6.31 24.61 6.59
CA ARG A 477 7.03 25.87 6.34
C ARG A 477 8.54 25.65 6.21
N ASP A 478 9.11 24.73 6.99
CA ASP A 478 10.51 24.35 6.83
C ASP A 478 10.78 23.59 5.52
N ARG A 479 9.79 22.86 4.98
CA ARG A 479 9.89 22.29 3.63
C ARG A 479 9.82 23.39 2.55
N SER A 480 8.87 24.30 2.65
CA SER A 480 8.73 25.43 1.69
C SER A 480 9.93 26.38 1.70
N ARG A 481 10.54 26.66 2.86
CA ARG A 481 11.76 27.47 2.96
C ARG A 481 13.00 26.79 2.35
N ARG A 482 12.99 25.45 2.21
CA ARG A 482 14.04 24.70 1.51
C ARG A 482 13.86 24.76 0.00
N ASP A 483 12.62 24.73 -0.48
CA ASP A 483 12.34 24.87 -1.92
C ASP A 483 12.69 26.27 -2.44
N ASP A 484 12.52 27.32 -1.62
CA ASP A 484 12.91 28.71 -1.97
C ASP A 484 14.41 29.00 -1.82
N ARG A 485 15.17 28.19 -1.08
CA ARG A 485 16.65 28.31 -1.01
C ARG A 485 17.37 27.42 -2.03
N SER A 486 16.64 26.51 -2.68
CA SER A 486 17.13 25.61 -3.73
C SER A 486 16.84 26.15 -5.15
N ARG A 487 16.05 27.22 -5.26
CA ARG A 487 15.91 28.05 -6.46
C ARG A 487 16.83 29.25 -6.34
#